data_AF-A0A1I7RHV9-F1
#
_entry.id   AF-A0A1I7RHV9-F1
#
_cell.length_a   1.000
_cell.length_b   1.000
_cell.length_c   1.000
_cell.angle_alpha   90.00
_cell.angle_beta   90.00
_cell.angle_gamma   90.00
#
_symmetry.space_group_name_H-M   'P 1'
#
loop_
_entity.id
_entity.type
_entity.pdbx_description
1 polymer ?
#
loop_
_entity_poly.entity_id
_entity_poly.type
_entity_poly.pdbx_seq_one_letter_code
_entity_poly.pdbx_strand_id
1 'polypeptide(L)'
;MSEEAILRKFVADGDGFGEDKRLQTLFIQLRNLNPEAEDNSEEVIRVENTLGLVEYSLEKQNVLSDLIYNETQVLKNLNMEIYGKIDQLKAQIDSVKKELEEAKLVRKNKQEYDDIARKIVEKPSREETTENLEKLHASLSDLHETQKELEQKLADKRTRVQELNVLIDEFRGRKPEVKTELEEPISSPEEDKRDSDDNKSDDEDEKDDLNDEEKEEEKKGIKEESMED
;
A
#
# COMPACT_ATOMS: atom_id res chain seq x y z
N MET A 1 -27.86 55.25 -26.48
CA MET A 1 -28.48 54.11 -27.20
C MET A 1 -28.42 52.92 -26.26
N SER A 2 -29.57 52.36 -25.88
CA SER A 2 -29.65 51.31 -24.86
C SER A 2 -29.17 49.96 -25.40
N GLU A 3 -28.50 49.18 -24.55
CA GLU A 3 -28.04 47.81 -24.83
C GLU A 3 -29.17 46.90 -25.34
N GLU A 4 -30.40 47.14 -24.89
CA GLU A 4 -31.60 46.49 -25.37
C GLU A 4 -31.91 46.77 -26.86
N ALA A 5 -31.61 47.99 -27.35
CA ALA A 5 -31.78 48.32 -28.76
C ALA A 5 -30.74 47.59 -29.64
N ILE A 6 -29.54 47.35 -29.10
CA ILE A 6 -28.48 46.60 -29.77
C ILE A 6 -28.84 45.12 -29.81
N LEU A 7 -29.32 44.55 -28.69
CA LEU A 7 -29.79 43.16 -28.63
C LEU A 7 -30.99 42.92 -29.56
N ARG A 8 -31.99 43.81 -29.59
CA ARG A 8 -33.11 43.70 -30.53
C ARG A 8 -32.67 43.81 -31.99
N LYS A 9 -31.67 44.64 -32.29
CA LYS A 9 -31.10 44.73 -33.64
C LYS A 9 -30.36 43.46 -34.03
N PHE A 10 -29.55 42.89 -33.13
CA PHE A 10 -28.87 41.63 -33.40
C PHE A 10 -29.82 40.45 -33.54
N VAL A 11 -30.89 40.40 -32.74
CA VAL A 11 -31.94 39.38 -32.90
C VAL A 11 -32.66 39.57 -34.24
N ALA A 12 -33.02 40.80 -34.61
CA ALA A 12 -33.65 41.07 -35.90
C ALA A 12 -32.75 40.77 -37.12
N ASP A 13 -31.45 41.03 -37.02
CA ASP A 13 -30.48 40.73 -38.08
C ASP A 13 -30.09 39.24 -38.12
N GLY A 14 -30.18 38.53 -36.98
CA GLY A 14 -29.91 37.08 -36.88
C GLY A 14 -31.06 36.19 -37.36
N ASP A 15 -32.30 36.69 -37.32
CA ASP A 15 -33.52 35.94 -37.67
C ASP A 15 -33.90 36.03 -39.17
N GLY A 16 -32.99 36.51 -40.04
CA GLY A 16 -33.23 36.59 -41.49
C GLY A 16 -34.23 37.68 -41.93
N PHE A 17 -34.71 38.50 -40.99
CA PHE A 17 -35.76 39.51 -41.24
C PHE A 17 -35.36 40.57 -42.28
N GLY A 18 -34.06 40.76 -42.52
CA GLY A 18 -33.54 41.66 -43.55
C GLY A 18 -33.74 41.14 -44.98
N GLU A 19 -33.67 39.83 -45.19
CA GLU A 19 -33.85 39.22 -46.50
C GLU A 19 -35.31 39.02 -46.84
N ASP A 20 -36.12 38.60 -45.88
CA ASP A 20 -37.57 38.48 -46.04
C ASP A 20 -38.19 39.83 -46.46
N LYS A 21 -37.73 40.93 -45.86
CA LYS A 21 -38.10 42.29 -46.28
C LYS A 21 -37.66 42.63 -47.71
N ARG A 22 -36.48 42.18 -48.14
CA ARG A 22 -35.98 42.41 -49.51
C ARG A 22 -36.81 41.62 -50.52
N LEU A 23 -37.12 40.37 -50.22
CA LEU A 23 -38.02 39.53 -51.03
C LEU A 23 -39.42 40.15 -51.10
N GLN A 24 -39.97 40.56 -49.96
CA GLN A 24 -41.26 41.24 -49.90
C GLN A 24 -41.26 42.53 -50.74
N THR A 25 -40.16 43.31 -50.69
CA THR A 25 -39.99 44.52 -51.50
C THR A 25 -39.94 44.19 -52.99
N LEU A 26 -39.19 43.16 -53.38
CA LEU A 26 -39.11 42.67 -54.76
C LEU A 26 -40.49 42.21 -55.25
N PHE A 27 -41.25 41.46 -54.44
CA PHE A 27 -42.62 41.06 -54.76
C PHE A 27 -43.57 42.24 -54.99
N ILE A 28 -43.48 43.28 -54.15
CA ILE A 28 -44.28 44.50 -54.31
C ILE A 28 -43.89 45.24 -55.59
N GLN A 29 -42.59 45.37 -55.87
CA GLN A 29 -42.09 46.04 -57.08
C GLN A 29 -42.50 45.29 -58.35
N LEU A 30 -42.37 43.94 -58.36
CA LEU A 30 -42.81 43.09 -59.47
C LEU A 30 -44.31 43.17 -59.73
N ARG A 31 -45.14 43.27 -58.67
CA ARG A 31 -46.60 43.42 -58.79
C ARG A 31 -46.99 44.77 -59.37
N ASN A 32 -46.20 45.81 -59.11
CA ASN A 32 -46.50 47.17 -59.54
C ASN A 32 -46.02 47.46 -60.98
N LEU A 33 -45.23 46.57 -61.58
CA LEU A 33 -44.86 46.67 -63.00
C LEU A 33 -46.11 46.51 -63.88
N ASN A 34 -46.42 47.54 -64.68
CA ASN A 34 -47.55 47.50 -65.59
C ASN A 34 -47.08 47.17 -67.03
N PRO A 35 -47.32 45.98 -67.59
CA PRO A 35 -46.82 45.58 -68.90
C PRO A 35 -47.34 46.45 -70.06
N GLU A 36 -48.40 47.24 -69.86
CA GLU A 36 -49.05 48.08 -70.88
C GLU A 36 -48.58 49.56 -70.87
N ALA A 37 -47.64 49.94 -69.99
CA ALA A 37 -47.11 51.30 -69.91
C ALA A 37 -45.94 51.52 -70.89
N GLU A 38 -45.95 52.65 -71.61
CA GLU A 38 -44.95 52.98 -72.65
C GLU A 38 -43.52 53.22 -72.11
N ASP A 39 -43.36 53.52 -70.81
CA ASP A 39 -42.05 53.77 -70.20
C ASP A 39 -41.96 53.26 -68.75
N ASN A 40 -41.55 51.99 -68.58
CA ASN A 40 -41.26 51.36 -67.28
C ASN A 40 -39.77 51.32 -66.94
N SER A 41 -38.93 52.06 -67.67
CA SER A 41 -37.46 51.94 -67.58
C SER A 41 -36.92 52.07 -66.15
N GLU A 42 -37.42 53.03 -65.37
CA GLU A 42 -37.02 53.21 -63.97
C GLU A 42 -37.49 52.08 -63.03
N GLU A 43 -38.68 51.53 -63.28
CA GLU A 43 -39.25 50.45 -62.46
C GLU A 43 -38.52 49.13 -62.68
N VAL A 44 -38.15 48.87 -63.94
CA VAL A 44 -37.33 47.72 -64.32
C VAL A 44 -35.95 47.82 -63.66
N ILE A 45 -35.29 48.98 -63.72
CA ILE A 45 -33.99 49.19 -63.06
C ILE A 45 -34.10 48.98 -61.54
N ARG A 46 -35.20 49.42 -60.91
CA ARG A 46 -35.42 49.18 -59.46
C ARG A 46 -35.55 47.69 -59.14
N VAL A 47 -36.29 46.94 -59.97
CA VAL A 47 -36.45 45.49 -59.83
C VAL A 47 -35.13 44.74 -60.08
N GLU A 48 -34.36 45.12 -61.09
CA GLU A 48 -33.06 44.51 -61.38
C GLU A 48 -32.08 44.70 -60.21
N ASN A 49 -32.05 45.89 -59.61
CA ASN A 49 -31.20 46.16 -58.46
C ASN A 49 -31.62 45.37 -57.21
N THR A 50 -32.92 45.24 -56.94
CA THR A 50 -33.39 44.46 -55.79
C THR A 50 -33.22 42.96 -56.02
N LEU A 51 -33.39 42.47 -57.24
CA LEU A 51 -33.11 41.10 -57.64
C LEU A 51 -31.62 40.77 -57.46
N GLY A 52 -30.71 41.60 -57.97
CA GLY A 52 -29.26 41.39 -57.82
C GLY A 52 -28.81 41.35 -56.35
N LEU A 53 -29.44 42.13 -55.47
CA LEU A 53 -29.18 42.08 -54.02
C LEU A 53 -29.70 40.80 -53.36
N VAL A 54 -30.81 40.24 -53.83
CA VAL A 54 -31.35 38.95 -53.36
C VAL A 54 -30.48 37.79 -53.85
N GLU A 55 -30.11 37.80 -55.13
CA GLU A 55 -29.21 36.80 -55.72
C GLU A 55 -27.87 36.74 -55.00
N TYR A 56 -27.26 37.90 -54.73
CA TYR A 56 -26.03 37.99 -53.95
C TYR A 56 -26.18 37.45 -52.53
N SER A 57 -27.31 37.73 -51.86
CA SER A 57 -27.57 37.21 -50.51
C SER A 57 -27.69 35.68 -50.51
N LEU A 58 -28.38 35.12 -51.52
CA LEU A 58 -28.54 33.68 -51.68
C LEU A 58 -27.18 32.99 -51.94
N GLU A 59 -26.36 33.56 -52.82
CA GLU A 59 -25.02 33.03 -53.09
C GLU A 59 -24.15 33.05 -51.83
N LYS A 60 -24.18 34.16 -51.09
CA LYS A 60 -23.50 34.28 -49.80
C LYS A 60 -23.98 33.21 -48.80
N GLN A 61 -25.28 32.97 -48.70
CA GLN A 61 -25.83 31.95 -47.81
C GLN A 61 -25.38 30.54 -48.18
N ASN A 62 -25.34 30.21 -49.47
CA ASN A 62 -24.85 28.90 -49.93
C ASN A 62 -23.39 28.69 -49.50
N VAL A 63 -22.52 29.68 -49.74
CA VAL A 63 -21.11 29.62 -49.32
C VAL A 63 -20.97 29.51 -47.80
N LEU A 64 -21.77 30.26 -47.04
CA LEU A 64 -21.78 30.18 -45.57
C LEU A 64 -22.27 28.82 -45.07
N SER A 65 -23.29 28.25 -45.70
CA SER A 65 -23.82 26.92 -45.37
C SER A 65 -22.75 25.85 -45.55
N ASP A 66 -22.03 25.88 -46.67
CA ASP A 66 -20.93 24.95 -46.95
C ASP A 66 -19.79 25.13 -45.94
N LEU A 67 -19.44 26.38 -45.59
CA LEU A 67 -18.43 26.67 -44.58
C LEU A 67 -18.83 26.12 -43.21
N ILE A 68 -20.06 26.41 -42.75
CA ILE A 68 -20.58 25.94 -41.45
C ILE A 68 -20.61 24.42 -41.41
N TYR A 69 -20.99 23.77 -42.51
CA TYR A 69 -20.99 22.32 -42.61
C TYR A 69 -19.56 21.76 -42.43
N ASN A 70 -18.59 22.30 -43.17
CA ASN A 70 -17.20 21.88 -43.09
C ASN A 70 -16.60 22.12 -41.70
N GLU A 71 -16.84 23.29 -41.11
CA GLU A 71 -16.37 23.63 -39.76
C GLU A 71 -16.98 22.71 -38.71
N THR A 72 -18.27 22.37 -38.84
CA THR A 72 -18.94 21.40 -37.98
C THR A 72 -18.29 20.01 -38.08
N GLN A 73 -17.88 19.57 -39.28
CA GLN A 73 -17.17 18.30 -39.44
C GLN A 73 -15.79 18.33 -38.79
N VAL A 74 -15.04 19.42 -38.96
CA VAL A 74 -13.73 19.60 -38.33
C VAL A 74 -13.85 19.57 -36.81
N LEU A 75 -14.83 20.29 -36.23
CA LEU A 75 -15.07 20.28 -34.79
C LEU A 75 -15.49 18.91 -34.25
N LYS A 76 -16.29 18.14 -35.01
CA LYS A 76 -16.64 16.76 -34.65
C LYS A 76 -15.41 15.86 -34.62
N ASN A 77 -14.55 15.96 -35.65
CA ASN A 77 -13.32 15.17 -35.72
C ASN A 77 -12.35 15.52 -34.58
N LEU A 78 -12.19 16.82 -34.29
CA LEU A 78 -11.37 17.27 -33.18
C LEU A 78 -11.91 16.75 -31.83
N ASN A 79 -13.23 16.78 -31.63
CA ASN A 79 -13.83 16.21 -30.43
C ASN A 79 -13.56 14.72 -30.31
N MET A 80 -13.69 13.94 -31.39
CA MET A 80 -13.35 12.52 -31.38
C MET A 80 -11.87 12.27 -31.03
N GLU A 81 -10.96 13.09 -31.55
CA GLU A 81 -9.54 13.01 -31.23
C GLU A 81 -9.27 13.32 -29.75
N ILE A 82 -9.93 14.34 -29.19
CA ILE A 82 -9.84 14.70 -27.78
C ILE A 82 -10.33 13.54 -26.90
N TYR A 83 -11.49 12.96 -27.20
CA TYR A 83 -11.99 11.80 -26.45
C TYR A 83 -11.04 10.60 -26.54
N GLY A 84 -10.49 10.32 -27.72
CA GLY A 84 -9.46 9.28 -27.89
C GLY A 84 -8.22 9.53 -27.04
N LYS A 85 -7.72 10.77 -26.98
CA LYS A 85 -6.59 11.15 -26.12
C LYS A 85 -6.94 11.02 -24.63
N ILE A 86 -8.14 11.40 -24.23
CA ILE A 86 -8.61 11.25 -22.85
C ILE A 86 -8.61 9.78 -22.45
N ASP A 87 -9.11 8.89 -23.30
CA ASP A 87 -9.16 7.45 -23.00
C ASP A 87 -7.75 6.83 -22.95
N GLN A 88 -6.85 7.25 -23.84
CA GLN A 88 -5.43 6.87 -23.77
C GLN A 88 -4.76 7.32 -22.47
N LEU A 89 -4.99 8.57 -22.06
CA LEU A 89 -4.44 9.11 -20.81
C LEU A 89 -5.01 8.38 -19.59
N LYS A 90 -6.31 8.04 -19.59
CA LYS A 90 -6.91 7.22 -18.52
C LYS A 90 -6.24 5.86 -18.42
N ALA A 91 -6.03 5.18 -19.56
CA ALA A 91 -5.35 3.89 -19.59
C ALA A 91 -3.89 4.00 -19.08
N GLN A 92 -3.19 5.08 -19.43
CA GLN A 92 -1.84 5.36 -18.90
C GLN A 92 -1.84 5.59 -17.40
N ILE A 93 -2.81 6.35 -16.87
CA ILE A 93 -2.97 6.57 -15.43
C ILE A 93 -3.15 5.24 -14.71
N ASP A 94 -4.00 4.36 -15.23
CA ASP A 94 -4.23 3.05 -14.62
C ASP A 94 -3.01 2.13 -14.68
N SER A 95 -2.19 2.22 -15.74
CA SER A 95 -0.88 1.54 -15.80
C SER A 95 0.07 2.06 -14.71
N VAL A 96 0.21 3.38 -14.61
CA VAL A 96 1.11 4.03 -13.64
C VAL A 96 0.67 3.76 -12.20
N LYS A 97 -0.64 3.66 -11.94
CA LYS A 97 -1.15 3.25 -10.62
C LYS A 97 -0.69 1.84 -10.24
N LYS A 98 -0.77 0.88 -11.16
CA LYS A 98 -0.29 -0.50 -10.92
C LYS A 98 1.22 -0.53 -10.66
N GLU A 99 1.99 0.18 -11.49
CA GLU A 99 3.44 0.30 -11.30
C GLU A 99 3.78 0.93 -9.93
N LEU A 100 2.99 1.92 -9.49
CA LEU A 100 3.16 2.54 -8.18
C LEU A 100 2.87 1.56 -7.03
N GLU A 101 1.83 0.73 -7.16
CA GLU A 101 1.52 -0.31 -6.17
C GLU A 101 2.64 -1.35 -6.08
N GLU A 102 3.15 -1.81 -7.22
CA GLU A 102 4.31 -2.71 -7.28
C GLU A 102 5.55 -2.08 -6.64
N ALA A 103 5.85 -0.82 -6.97
CA ALA A 103 6.98 -0.10 -6.38
C ALA A 103 6.84 0.07 -4.86
N LYS A 104 5.63 0.32 -4.36
CA LYS A 104 5.34 0.37 -2.92
C LYS A 104 5.58 -0.98 -2.25
N LEU A 105 5.17 -2.07 -2.89
CA LEU A 105 5.40 -3.42 -2.38
C LEU A 105 6.89 -3.75 -2.32
N VAL A 106 7.65 -3.45 -3.38
CA VAL A 106 9.11 -3.62 -3.39
C VAL A 106 9.77 -2.80 -2.28
N ARG A 107 9.31 -1.56 -2.04
CA ARG A 107 9.83 -0.73 -0.96
C ARG A 107 9.55 -1.32 0.42
N LYS A 108 8.33 -1.83 0.68
CA LYS A 108 7.98 -2.49 1.95
C LYS A 108 8.84 -3.72 2.17
N ASN A 109 8.95 -4.60 1.17
CA ASN A 109 9.78 -5.80 1.27
C ASN A 109 11.24 -5.43 1.56
N LYS A 110 11.78 -4.39 0.90
CA LYS A 110 13.14 -3.91 1.17
C LYS A 110 13.32 -3.45 2.62
N GLN A 111 12.36 -2.70 3.16
CA GLN A 111 12.41 -2.28 4.56
C GLN A 111 12.39 -3.49 5.52
N GLU A 112 11.53 -4.47 5.26
CA GLU A 112 11.48 -5.71 6.06
C GLU A 112 12.80 -6.50 5.98
N TYR A 113 13.41 -6.59 4.80
CA TYR A 113 14.72 -7.21 4.63
C TYR A 113 15.82 -6.45 5.38
N ASP A 114 15.81 -5.12 5.32
CA ASP A 114 16.78 -4.27 6.03
C ASP A 114 16.60 -4.41 7.56
N ASP A 115 15.36 -4.56 8.06
CA ASP A 115 15.07 -4.80 9.47
C ASP A 115 15.55 -6.17 9.95
N ILE A 116 15.29 -7.22 9.17
CA ILE A 116 15.78 -8.58 9.46
C ILE A 116 17.31 -8.61 9.40
N ALA A 117 17.91 -7.96 8.40
CA ALA A 117 19.36 -7.88 8.27
C ALA A 117 20.00 -7.20 9.49
N ARG A 118 19.41 -6.11 10.00
CA ARG A 118 19.84 -5.47 11.24
C ARG A 118 19.82 -6.43 12.43
N LYS A 119 18.71 -7.17 12.61
CA LYS A 119 18.59 -8.18 13.67
C LYS A 119 19.59 -9.34 13.53
N ILE A 120 19.93 -9.73 12.31
CA ILE A 120 20.92 -10.79 12.04
C ILE A 120 22.32 -10.30 12.41
N VAL A 121 22.68 -9.05 12.11
CA VAL A 121 23.99 -8.48 12.43
C VAL A 121 24.23 -8.36 13.94
N GLU A 122 23.17 -8.20 14.75
CA GLU A 122 23.28 -8.22 16.21
C GLU A 122 23.67 -9.59 16.78
N LYS A 123 23.45 -10.68 16.03
CA LYS A 123 23.79 -12.03 16.45
C LYS A 123 25.24 -12.37 16.06
N PRO A 124 25.95 -13.18 16.86
CA PRO A 124 27.32 -13.58 16.55
C PRO A 124 27.37 -14.35 15.23
N SER A 125 28.54 -14.30 14.57
CA SER A 125 28.70 -14.97 13.29
C SER A 125 28.47 -16.48 13.44
N ARG A 126 27.93 -17.08 12.38
CA ARG A 126 27.76 -18.54 12.31
C ARG A 126 29.10 -19.25 12.50
N GLU A 127 30.18 -18.71 11.94
CA GLU A 127 31.52 -19.30 12.05
C GLU A 127 32.02 -19.28 13.49
N GLU A 128 31.88 -18.13 14.18
CA GLU A 128 32.28 -17.98 15.58
C GLU A 128 31.48 -18.91 16.50
N THR A 129 30.17 -19.06 16.29
CA THR A 129 29.34 -19.96 17.09
C THR A 129 29.67 -21.43 16.83
N THR A 130 30.01 -21.82 15.59
CA THR A 130 30.48 -23.18 15.30
C THR A 130 31.83 -23.48 15.93
N GLU A 131 32.78 -22.54 15.90
CA GLU A 131 34.09 -22.74 16.53
C GLU A 131 33.95 -22.86 18.06
N ASN A 132 33.09 -22.03 18.67
CA ASN A 132 32.80 -22.13 20.10
C ASN A 132 32.13 -23.44 20.48
N LEU A 133 31.22 -23.96 19.64
CA LEU A 133 30.60 -25.28 19.84
C LEU A 133 31.63 -26.40 19.77
N GLU A 134 32.55 -26.37 18.80
CA GLU A 134 33.62 -27.36 18.67
C GLU A 134 34.55 -27.35 19.89
N LYS A 135 34.95 -26.17 20.36
CA LYS A 135 35.75 -26.01 21.59
C LYS A 135 35.02 -26.55 22.82
N LEU A 136 33.74 -26.24 22.96
CA LEU A 136 32.93 -26.70 24.10
C LEU A 136 32.75 -28.23 24.05
N HIS A 137 32.54 -28.80 22.87
CA HIS A 137 32.45 -30.24 22.67
C HIS A 137 33.78 -30.95 23.02
N ALA A 138 34.92 -30.40 22.61
CA ALA A 138 36.23 -30.91 22.99
C ALA A 138 36.42 -30.88 24.51
N SER A 139 36.14 -29.75 25.15
CA SER A 139 36.23 -29.62 26.61
C SER A 139 35.32 -30.58 27.36
N LEU A 140 34.12 -30.85 26.82
CA LEU A 140 33.16 -31.77 27.43
C LEU A 140 33.62 -33.24 27.29
N SER A 141 34.23 -33.57 26.15
CA SER A 141 34.89 -34.87 25.94
C SER A 141 36.04 -35.07 26.93
N ASP A 142 36.92 -34.08 27.08
CA ASP A 142 38.05 -34.14 28.01
C ASP A 142 37.56 -34.29 29.46
N LEU A 143 36.51 -33.55 29.84
CA LEU A 143 35.93 -33.64 31.18
C LEU A 143 35.31 -35.02 31.42
N HIS A 144 34.63 -35.58 30.43
CA HIS A 144 34.08 -36.94 30.50
C HIS A 144 35.18 -38.01 30.62
N GLU A 145 36.30 -37.86 29.91
CA GLU A 145 37.47 -38.74 30.08
C GLU A 145 38.06 -38.64 31.49
N THR A 146 38.25 -37.41 32.00
CA THR A 146 38.78 -37.21 33.36
C THR A 146 37.84 -37.74 34.43
N GLN A 147 36.53 -37.58 34.27
CA GLN A 147 35.52 -38.16 35.16
C GLN A 147 35.63 -39.68 35.16
N LYS A 148 35.70 -40.31 33.99
CA LYS A 148 35.86 -41.76 33.85
C LYS A 148 37.14 -42.27 34.53
N GLU A 149 38.25 -41.56 34.38
CA GLU A 149 39.50 -41.88 35.08
C GLU A 149 39.38 -41.77 36.61
N LEU A 150 38.71 -40.74 37.10
CA LEU A 150 38.49 -40.54 38.53
C LEU A 150 37.56 -41.60 39.11
N GLU A 151 36.49 -41.95 38.40
CA GLU A 151 35.59 -43.05 38.76
C GLU A 151 36.34 -44.39 38.82
N GLN A 152 37.24 -44.66 37.86
CA GLN A 152 38.09 -45.84 37.88
C GLN A 152 39.03 -45.84 39.09
N LYS A 153 39.70 -44.71 39.38
CA LYS A 153 40.57 -44.58 40.58
C LYS A 153 39.78 -44.75 41.88
N LEU A 154 38.54 -44.28 41.94
CA LEU A 154 37.67 -44.41 43.10
C LEU A 154 37.21 -45.85 43.27
N ALA A 155 36.86 -46.53 42.17
CA ALA A 155 36.55 -47.96 42.17
C ALA A 155 37.75 -48.78 42.67
N ASP A 156 38.96 -48.53 42.16
CA ASP A 156 40.17 -49.22 42.61
C ASP A 156 40.43 -49.01 44.11
N LYS A 157 40.27 -47.78 44.61
CA LYS A 157 40.37 -47.49 46.05
C LYS A 157 39.31 -48.24 46.85
N ARG A 158 38.07 -48.32 46.35
CA ARG A 158 36.98 -49.06 47.00
C ARG A 158 37.32 -50.55 47.08
N THR A 159 37.87 -51.13 46.02
CA THR A 159 38.34 -52.51 45.98
C THR A 159 39.47 -52.75 46.99
N ARG A 160 40.49 -51.87 47.03
CA ARG A 160 41.58 -51.97 48.02
C ARG A 160 41.10 -51.86 49.47
N VAL A 161 40.13 -50.99 49.74
CA VAL A 161 39.54 -50.88 51.09
C VAL A 161 38.75 -52.14 51.43
N GLN A 162 38.01 -52.71 50.47
CA GLN A 162 37.33 -53.99 50.66
C GLN A 162 38.32 -55.12 50.94
N GLU A 163 39.41 -55.22 50.16
CA GLU A 163 40.50 -56.18 50.38
C GLU A 163 41.13 -56.01 51.77
N LEU A 164 41.41 -54.76 52.17
CA LEU A 164 41.93 -54.44 53.50
C LEU A 164 40.95 -54.84 54.61
N ASN A 165 39.65 -54.57 54.44
CA ASN A 165 38.63 -54.97 55.41
C ASN A 165 38.57 -56.50 55.55
N VAL A 166 38.63 -57.25 54.45
CA VAL A 166 38.70 -58.71 54.47
C VAL A 166 39.95 -59.17 55.22
N LEU A 167 41.12 -58.59 54.96
CA LEU A 167 42.35 -58.89 55.69
C LEU A 167 42.23 -58.57 57.19
N ILE A 168 41.65 -57.42 57.55
CA ILE A 168 41.40 -57.05 58.95
C ILE A 168 40.47 -58.05 59.63
N ASP A 169 39.41 -58.49 58.96
CA ASP A 169 38.48 -59.50 59.47
C ASP A 169 39.18 -60.86 59.63
N GLU A 170 40.04 -61.27 58.70
CA GLU A 170 40.90 -62.45 58.83
C GLU A 170 41.87 -62.32 60.02
N PHE A 171 42.48 -61.15 60.23
CA PHE A 171 43.35 -60.88 61.37
C PHE A 171 42.58 -60.82 62.70
N ARG A 172 41.35 -60.30 62.70
CA ARG A 172 40.44 -60.35 63.86
C ARG A 172 39.99 -61.77 64.17
N GLY A 173 39.77 -62.60 63.14
CA GLY A 173 39.51 -64.03 63.26
C GLY A 173 40.72 -64.86 63.72
N ARG A 174 41.95 -64.31 63.64
CA ARG A 174 43.20 -64.98 64.04
C ARG A 174 43.70 -64.65 65.45
N LYS A 175 43.03 -63.77 66.21
CA LYS A 175 43.32 -63.62 67.64
C LYS A 175 42.72 -64.79 68.42
N PRO A 176 43.46 -65.42 69.35
CA PRO A 176 42.85 -66.35 70.30
C PRO A 176 41.86 -65.57 71.17
N GLU A 177 40.71 -66.17 71.41
CA GLU A 177 39.66 -65.67 72.29
C GLU A 177 40.24 -65.18 73.61
N VAL A 178 40.25 -63.87 73.81
CA VAL A 178 40.26 -63.28 75.15
C VAL A 178 39.06 -62.35 75.20
N LYS A 179 38.03 -62.86 75.88
CA LYS A 179 36.91 -62.07 76.37
C LYS A 179 37.48 -60.93 77.21
N THR A 180 37.20 -59.71 76.82
CA THR A 180 37.17 -58.56 77.73
C THR A 180 35.99 -57.71 77.30
N GLU A 181 34.92 -57.85 78.08
CA GLU A 181 33.98 -56.77 78.37
C GLU A 181 34.76 -55.48 78.61
N LEU A 182 34.27 -54.37 78.05
CA LEU A 182 34.34 -53.01 78.60
C LEU A 182 33.63 -52.09 77.62
N GLU A 183 32.40 -51.76 78.02
CA GLU A 183 31.78 -50.42 78.08
C GLU A 183 32.14 -49.36 77.03
N GLU A 184 31.05 -48.67 76.64
CA GLU A 184 30.85 -47.54 75.74
C GLU A 184 32.01 -46.54 75.62
N PRO A 185 32.01 -45.70 74.56
CA PRO A 185 31.51 -44.36 74.87
C PRO A 185 30.91 -43.55 73.69
N ILE A 186 30.13 -42.53 74.10
CA ILE A 186 29.99 -41.20 73.50
C ILE A 186 28.98 -41.05 72.34
N SER A 187 27.77 -40.68 72.78
CA SER A 187 26.96 -39.59 72.23
C SER A 187 27.78 -38.51 71.52
N SER A 188 27.50 -38.25 70.24
CA SER A 188 27.92 -37.03 69.56
C SER A 188 26.71 -36.19 69.13
N PRO A 189 26.89 -34.86 69.08
CA PRO A 189 25.87 -33.88 69.43
C PRO A 189 25.03 -33.42 68.24
N GLU A 190 23.93 -32.76 68.60
CA GLU A 190 23.15 -31.78 67.83
C GLU A 190 23.84 -31.22 66.58
N GLU A 191 23.20 -31.41 65.42
CA GLU A 191 23.36 -30.46 64.31
C GLU A 191 22.14 -29.55 64.22
N ASP A 192 22.50 -28.28 64.24
CA ASP A 192 21.68 -27.08 64.16
C ASP A 192 20.91 -27.00 62.84
N LYS A 193 19.76 -26.33 62.97
CA LYS A 193 18.89 -25.88 61.89
C LYS A 193 19.66 -25.06 60.86
N ARG A 194 19.40 -25.29 59.57
CA ARG A 194 19.26 -24.19 58.60
C ARG A 194 18.09 -24.48 57.67
N ASP A 195 17.28 -23.44 57.57
CA ASP A 195 15.96 -23.35 56.98
C ASP A 195 15.86 -23.92 55.57
N SER A 196 14.87 -24.79 55.40
CA SER A 196 14.17 -24.96 54.12
C SER A 196 13.31 -23.71 53.91
N ASP A 197 13.82 -22.75 53.16
CA ASP A 197 13.01 -21.63 52.66
C ASP A 197 12.42 -22.04 51.32
N ASP A 198 11.10 -22.21 51.33
CA ASP A 198 10.23 -22.45 50.19
C ASP A 198 10.35 -21.28 49.21
N ASN A 199 11.08 -21.46 48.11
CA ASN A 199 11.01 -20.51 47.01
C ASN A 199 9.73 -20.79 46.21
N LYS A 200 8.67 -20.09 46.60
CA LYS A 200 7.47 -19.85 45.80
C LYS A 200 7.87 -19.39 44.40
N SER A 201 7.46 -20.15 43.40
CA SER A 201 7.27 -19.66 42.04
C SER A 201 6.06 -18.72 42.04
N ASP A 202 6.31 -17.42 42.14
CA ASP A 202 5.36 -16.41 41.69
C ASP A 202 5.65 -16.16 40.20
N ASP A 203 4.78 -16.71 39.36
CA ASP A 203 4.58 -16.29 37.99
C ASP A 203 4.04 -14.85 38.01
N GLU A 204 4.85 -13.89 37.61
CA GLU A 204 4.36 -12.59 37.16
C GLU A 204 4.54 -12.48 35.65
N ASP A 205 3.39 -12.60 34.98
CA ASP A 205 3.15 -12.22 33.60
C ASP A 205 3.48 -10.73 33.38
N GLU A 206 4.67 -10.45 32.86
CA GLU A 206 4.96 -9.17 32.21
C GLU A 206 4.63 -9.30 30.71
N LYS A 207 3.44 -8.83 30.33
CA LYS A 207 3.08 -8.53 28.94
C LYS A 207 2.60 -7.09 28.85
N ASP A 208 3.52 -6.25 28.41
CA ASP A 208 3.37 -5.23 27.37
C ASP A 208 1.97 -4.65 27.18
N ASP A 209 1.77 -3.48 27.79
CA ASP A 209 1.02 -2.39 27.19
C ASP A 209 1.58 -2.11 25.79
N LEU A 210 0.72 -2.10 24.76
CA LEU A 210 0.74 -1.22 23.58
C LEU A 210 -0.25 -1.76 22.52
N ASN A 211 -1.46 -1.20 22.52
CA ASN A 211 -2.21 -0.75 21.32
C ASN A 211 -3.72 -0.67 21.61
N ASP A 212 -4.26 0.55 21.62
CA ASP A 212 -5.61 0.83 21.10
C ASP A 212 -5.78 2.35 20.88
N GLU A 213 -4.87 2.95 20.11
CA GLU A 213 -5.10 4.21 19.39
C GLU A 213 -5.25 3.91 17.89
N GLU A 214 -6.24 3.09 17.50
CA GLU A 214 -6.60 2.93 16.07
C GLU A 214 -8.05 2.44 15.88
N LYS A 215 -9.01 2.98 16.65
CA LYS A 215 -10.46 2.75 16.43
C LYS A 215 -11.33 4.02 16.36
N GLU A 216 -10.75 5.18 16.05
CA GLU A 216 -11.53 6.41 15.84
C GLU A 216 -11.71 6.86 14.38
N GLU A 217 -11.06 6.26 13.38
CA GLU A 217 -11.24 6.74 11.98
C GLU A 217 -12.35 6.02 11.19
N GLU A 218 -12.84 4.85 11.62
CA GLU A 218 -13.91 4.15 10.89
C GLU A 218 -15.34 4.65 11.18
N LYS A 219 -15.51 5.59 12.13
CA LYS A 219 -16.83 6.21 12.42
C LYS A 219 -17.06 7.58 11.78
N LYS A 220 -16.07 8.15 11.08
CA LYS A 220 -16.24 9.40 10.33
C LYS A 220 -16.51 9.19 8.83
N GLY A 221 -16.29 8.00 8.28
CA GLY A 221 -16.53 7.71 6.86
C GLY A 221 -17.96 7.29 6.48
N ILE A 222 -18.83 6.95 7.43
CA ILE A 222 -20.18 6.38 7.13
C ILE A 222 -21.31 7.41 7.39
N LYS A 223 -20.98 8.68 7.66
CA LYS A 223 -22.01 9.71 7.91
C LYS A 223 -22.16 10.75 6.79
N GLU A 224 -21.37 10.68 5.73
CA GLU A 224 -21.53 11.56 4.55
C GLU A 224 -22.23 10.89 3.35
N GLU A 225 -22.47 9.57 3.38
CA GLU A 225 -23.14 8.85 2.29
C GLU A 225 -24.64 8.59 2.54
N SER A 226 -25.26 9.29 3.49
CA SER A 226 -26.71 9.19 3.74
C SER A 226 -27.44 10.54 3.76
N MET A 227 -26.91 11.55 3.07
CA MET A 227 -27.54 12.88 2.95
C MET A 227 -27.56 13.44 1.53
N GLU A 228 -27.36 12.61 0.50
CA GLU A 228 -27.69 12.94 -0.88
C GLU A 228 -28.46 11.78 -1.51
N ASP A 229 -29.78 11.77 -1.28
CA ASP A 229 -30.84 11.34 -2.20
C ASP A 229 -32.21 11.78 -1.65
#